data_AF-A0A947DWM2-F1
#
_entry.id   AF-A0A947DWM2-F1
#
_cell.length_a   1.000
_cell.length_b   1.000
_cell.length_c   1.000
_cell.angle_alpha   90.00
_cell.angle_beta   90.00
_cell.angle_gamma   90.00
#
_symmetry.space_group_name_H-M   'P 1'
#
loop_
_entity.id
_entity.type
_entity.pdbx_description
1 polymer ?
#
loop_
_entity_poly.entity_id
_entity_poly.type
_entity_poly.pdbx_seq_one_letter_code
_entity_poly.pdbx_strand_id
1 'polypeptide(L)'
;MKLNRSILLAAALTLSAAAQAQTATIHYNRCDGNYEGWGAHLWKDGGIPLPGIEWQKPMMPSGKGDFGVYWTVKLDDFIKGRVNYIIHKGDTKEQGGRDMAFDGNASKEIWVNNGDRKIYTSLADAQKARADKPCP
;
A
#
# COMPACT_ATOMS: atom_id res chain seq x y z
N MET A 1 50.95 -46.91 19.31
CA MET A 1 50.04 -46.32 18.31
C MET A 1 48.66 -46.20 18.94
N LYS A 2 48.27 -45.02 19.45
CA LYS A 2 46.92 -44.75 19.96
C LYS A 2 46.39 -43.55 19.17
N LEU A 3 45.33 -43.74 18.40
CA LEU A 3 44.68 -42.65 17.69
C LEU A 3 43.61 -42.04 18.60
N ASN A 4 43.81 -40.78 18.98
CA ASN A 4 42.73 -39.92 19.49
C ASN A 4 41.88 -39.47 18.31
N ARG A 5 40.58 -39.76 18.34
CA ARG A 5 39.60 -39.15 17.43
C ARG A 5 38.59 -38.37 18.25
N SER A 6 38.92 -37.11 18.52
CA SER A 6 37.94 -36.12 18.96
C SER A 6 37.18 -35.63 17.73
N ILE A 7 35.91 -35.99 17.60
CA ILE A 7 35.01 -35.41 16.61
C ILE A 7 34.41 -34.15 17.25
N LEU A 8 34.83 -32.98 16.79
CA LEU A 8 34.12 -31.73 17.05
C LEU A 8 32.94 -31.65 16.09
N LEU A 9 31.71 -31.75 16.62
CA LEU A 9 30.51 -31.35 15.88
C LEU A 9 30.41 -29.82 15.92
N ALA A 10 30.66 -29.16 14.80
CA ALA A 10 30.25 -27.77 14.61
C ALA A 10 28.79 -27.79 14.11
N ALA A 11 27.86 -27.30 14.94
CA ALA A 11 26.49 -27.04 14.50
C ALA A 11 26.48 -25.79 13.63
N ALA A 12 26.21 -25.95 12.33
CA ALA A 12 25.95 -24.84 11.44
C ALA A 12 24.53 -24.31 11.70
N LEU A 13 24.42 -23.13 12.30
CA LEU A 13 23.18 -22.36 12.35
C LEU A 13 22.95 -21.74 10.97
N THR A 14 22.12 -22.36 10.16
CA THR A 14 21.58 -21.70 8.96
C THR A 14 20.57 -20.65 9.39
N LEU A 15 20.92 -19.37 9.35
CA LEU A 15 19.92 -18.31 9.31
C LEU A 15 19.25 -18.36 7.94
N SER A 16 18.07 -18.99 7.85
CA SER A 16 17.16 -18.71 6.75
C SER A 16 16.66 -17.28 6.92
N ALA A 17 17.27 -16.33 6.20
CA ALA A 17 16.65 -15.04 5.95
C ALA A 17 15.44 -15.30 5.03
N ALA A 18 14.26 -15.53 5.60
CA ALA A 18 13.04 -15.35 4.84
C ALA A 18 13.06 -13.90 4.33
N ALA A 19 13.06 -13.71 3.01
CA ALA A 19 12.94 -12.37 2.44
C ALA A 19 11.65 -11.75 3.01
N GLN A 20 11.80 -10.73 3.85
CA GLN A 20 10.66 -10.04 4.45
C GLN A 20 9.88 -9.39 3.31
N ALA A 21 8.67 -9.88 3.02
CA ALA A 21 7.82 -9.34 1.97
C ALA A 21 7.68 -7.83 2.17
N GLN A 22 8.04 -7.06 1.15
CA GLN A 22 7.96 -5.61 1.20
C GLN A 22 6.52 -5.17 0.98
N THR A 23 6.07 -4.18 1.74
CA THR A 23 4.72 -3.63 1.62
C THR A 23 4.74 -2.18 1.18
N ALA A 24 3.60 -1.71 0.66
CA ALA A 24 3.33 -0.29 0.51
C ALA A 24 1.93 0.04 1.05
N THR A 25 1.75 1.29 1.51
CA THR A 25 0.52 1.75 2.14
C THR A 25 -0.01 3.01 1.48
N ILE A 26 -1.31 3.01 1.19
CA ILE A 26 -2.05 4.18 0.70
C ILE A 26 -2.92 4.67 1.86
N HIS A 27 -2.64 5.88 2.37
CA HIS A 27 -3.45 6.56 3.38
C HIS A 27 -4.43 7.51 2.70
N TYR A 28 -5.69 7.51 3.14
CA TYR A 28 -6.75 8.29 2.53
C TYR A 28 -7.61 9.01 3.58
N ASN A 29 -7.65 10.33 3.46
CA ASN A 29 -8.40 11.22 4.33
C ASN A 29 -9.59 11.84 3.60
N ARG A 30 -10.77 11.75 4.21
CA ARG A 30 -12.00 12.39 3.73
C ARG A 30 -12.51 13.46 4.68
N CYS A 31 -12.94 14.58 4.12
CA CYS A 31 -13.59 15.66 4.86
C CYS A 31 -14.83 15.25 5.63
N ASP A 32 -15.66 14.38 5.05
CA ASP A 32 -16.88 13.90 5.71
C ASP A 32 -16.62 12.78 6.72
N GLY A 33 -15.38 12.31 6.85
CA GLY A 33 -15.02 11.18 7.70
C GLY A 33 -15.72 9.86 7.36
N ASN A 34 -16.47 9.80 6.26
CA ASN A 34 -17.28 8.65 5.89
C ASN A 34 -16.56 7.79 4.84
N TYR A 35 -16.13 6.61 5.27
CA TYR A 35 -15.40 5.65 4.44
C TYR A 35 -16.25 4.45 4.02
N GLU A 36 -17.54 4.42 4.39
CA GLU A 36 -18.42 3.30 4.09
C GLU A 36 -18.58 3.12 2.57
N GLY A 37 -18.25 1.92 2.09
CA GLY A 37 -18.28 1.56 0.68
C GLY A 37 -17.10 2.08 -0.16
N TRP A 38 -16.15 2.80 0.43
CA TRP A 38 -14.92 3.19 -0.25
C TRP A 38 -13.89 2.05 -0.21
N GLY A 39 -13.40 1.65 -1.37
CA GLY A 39 -12.37 0.64 -1.53
C GLY A 39 -11.34 1.04 -2.58
N ALA A 40 -10.29 0.22 -2.72
CA ALA A 40 -9.25 0.37 -3.72
C ALA A 40 -9.37 -0.73 -4.79
N HIS A 41 -9.55 -0.35 -6.04
CA HIS A 41 -9.31 -1.22 -7.17
C HIS A 41 -7.81 -1.20 -7.50
N LEU A 42 -7.17 -2.36 -7.54
CA LEU A 42 -5.71 -2.52 -7.61
C LEU A 42 -5.36 -3.48 -8.76
N TRP A 43 -4.36 -3.13 -9.55
CA TRP A 43 -3.97 -3.93 -10.71
C TRP A 43 -2.47 -3.89 -11.00
N LYS A 44 -2.02 -4.93 -11.72
CA LYS A 44 -0.67 -5.06 -12.28
C LYS A 44 -0.59 -4.33 -13.62
N ASP A 45 0.61 -3.97 -14.04
CA ASP A 45 0.84 -3.44 -15.39
C ASP A 45 0.19 -4.34 -16.46
N GLY A 46 -0.36 -3.70 -17.50
CA GLY A 46 -1.23 -4.36 -18.47
C GLY A 46 -2.72 -4.38 -18.10
N GLY A 47 -3.10 -3.76 -16.97
CA GLY A 47 -4.52 -3.59 -16.60
C GLY A 47 -5.14 -4.81 -15.92
N ILE A 48 -4.32 -5.74 -15.41
CA ILE A 48 -4.78 -7.02 -14.85
C ILE A 48 -5.03 -6.84 -13.34
N PRO A 49 -6.28 -6.92 -12.85
CA PRO A 49 -6.57 -6.77 -11.42
C PRO A 49 -5.81 -7.78 -10.57
N LEU A 50 -5.52 -7.40 -9.32
CA LEU A 50 -4.97 -8.34 -8.35
C LEU A 50 -5.97 -9.47 -8.05
N PRO A 51 -5.51 -10.68 -7.65
CA PRO A 51 -6.40 -11.78 -7.31
C PRO A 51 -7.49 -11.39 -6.30
N GLY A 52 -8.75 -11.65 -6.64
CA GLY A 52 -9.90 -11.34 -5.79
C GLY A 52 -10.34 -9.88 -5.76
N ILE A 53 -9.69 -9.00 -6.53
CA ILE A 53 -10.06 -7.61 -6.72
C ILE A 53 -10.82 -7.44 -8.04
N GLU A 54 -12.02 -6.89 -7.96
CA GLU A 54 -12.86 -6.56 -9.11
C GLU A 54 -13.39 -5.13 -8.95
N TRP A 55 -14.02 -4.57 -9.99
CA TRP A 55 -14.63 -3.24 -9.86
C TRP A 55 -15.74 -3.24 -8.81
N GLN A 56 -16.63 -4.23 -8.85
CA GLN A 56 -17.74 -4.36 -7.89
C GLN A 56 -17.30 -4.93 -6.54
N LYS A 57 -16.05 -5.41 -6.43
CA LYS A 57 -15.46 -5.98 -5.22
C LYS A 57 -14.05 -5.41 -5.02
N PRO A 58 -13.93 -4.12 -4.67
CA PRO A 58 -12.64 -3.52 -4.41
C PRO A 58 -12.02 -4.06 -3.12
N MET A 59 -10.73 -3.81 -2.92
CA MET A 59 -10.08 -4.05 -1.65
C MET A 59 -10.65 -3.06 -0.62
N MET A 60 -11.23 -3.57 0.47
CA MET A 60 -11.65 -2.72 1.58
C MET A 60 -10.43 -2.28 2.40
N PRO A 61 -10.51 -1.13 3.12
CA PRO A 61 -9.38 -0.65 3.91
C PRO A 61 -8.84 -1.71 4.87
N SER A 62 -7.52 -1.78 4.97
CA SER A 62 -6.82 -2.64 5.94
C SER A 62 -7.02 -2.17 7.37
N GLY A 63 -7.31 -0.87 7.56
CA GLY A 63 -7.61 -0.30 8.87
C GLY A 63 -7.86 1.21 8.82
N LYS A 64 -7.89 1.82 10.00
CA LYS A 64 -8.04 3.26 10.21
C LYS A 64 -6.95 3.74 11.18
N GLY A 65 -6.38 4.91 10.89
CA GLY A 65 -5.44 5.63 11.75
C GLY A 65 -5.77 7.13 11.78
N ASP A 66 -4.85 7.93 12.32
CA ASP A 66 -5.11 9.35 12.60
C ASP A 66 -5.34 10.20 11.34
N PHE A 67 -4.76 9.82 10.21
CA PHE A 67 -4.98 10.50 8.93
C PHE A 67 -6.31 10.12 8.27
N GLY A 68 -6.86 8.94 8.55
CA GLY A 68 -8.01 8.37 7.85
C GLY A 68 -7.90 6.86 7.71
N VAL A 69 -8.47 6.29 6.66
CA VAL A 69 -8.33 4.85 6.37
C VAL A 69 -7.07 4.58 5.57
N TYR A 70 -6.60 3.34 5.59
CA TYR A 70 -5.45 2.93 4.79
C TYR A 70 -5.61 1.54 4.19
N TRP A 71 -4.91 1.31 3.08
CA TRP A 71 -4.73 0.00 2.47
C TRP A 71 -3.25 -0.36 2.46
N THR A 72 -2.90 -1.55 2.93
CA THR A 72 -1.54 -2.08 2.87
C THR A 72 -1.49 -3.26 1.90
N VAL A 73 -0.62 -3.17 0.90
CA VAL A 73 -0.47 -4.17 -0.16
C VAL A 73 0.94 -4.74 -0.16
N LYS A 74 1.10 -5.99 -0.62
CA LYS A 74 2.43 -6.58 -0.83
C LYS A 74 2.96 -6.09 -2.18
N LEU A 75 4.21 -5.64 -2.22
CA LEU A 75 4.80 -5.15 -3.46
C LEU A 75 5.07 -6.27 -4.47
N ASP A 76 5.24 -7.51 -3.99
CA ASP A 76 5.42 -8.69 -4.85
C ASP A 76 4.16 -9.03 -5.67
N ASP A 77 3.00 -8.49 -5.29
CA ASP A 77 1.77 -8.61 -6.08
C ASP A 77 1.82 -7.73 -7.35
N PHE A 78 2.75 -6.76 -7.42
CA PHE A 78 2.89 -5.81 -8.51
C PHE A 78 4.17 -6.03 -9.33
N ILE A 79 4.12 -5.65 -10.61
CA ILE A 79 5.29 -5.71 -11.48
C ILE A 79 6.24 -4.57 -11.11
N LYS A 80 7.49 -4.91 -10.74
CA LYS A 80 8.55 -3.96 -10.36
C LYS A 80 8.16 -3.00 -9.22
N GLY A 81 7.22 -3.38 -8.36
CA GLY A 81 6.74 -2.56 -7.24
C GLY A 81 5.91 -1.33 -7.63
N ARG A 82 5.47 -1.22 -8.90
CA ARG A 82 4.56 -0.15 -9.32
C ARG A 82 3.14 -0.47 -8.87
N VAL A 83 2.63 0.29 -7.91
CA VAL A 83 1.27 0.12 -7.38
C VAL A 83 0.33 0.97 -8.22
N ASN A 84 -0.52 0.33 -9.03
CA ASN A 84 -1.59 1.00 -9.77
C ASN A 84 -2.92 0.85 -9.01
N TYR A 85 -3.66 1.94 -8.85
CA TYR A 85 -4.87 1.97 -8.02
C TYR A 85 -5.91 3.01 -8.46
N ILE A 86 -7.16 2.77 -8.07
CA ILE A 86 -8.26 3.75 -8.04
C ILE A 86 -8.96 3.60 -6.69
N ILE A 87 -9.11 4.69 -5.95
CA ILE A 87 -9.97 4.74 -4.76
C ILE A 87 -11.39 5.10 -5.23
N HIS A 88 -12.39 4.29 -4.91
CA HIS A 88 -13.77 4.50 -5.38
C HIS A 88 -14.84 3.92 -4.44
N LYS A 89 -16.07 4.41 -4.60
CA LYS A 89 -17.31 3.89 -4.03
C LYS A 89 -18.33 3.69 -5.14
N GLY A 90 -18.61 2.43 -5.51
CA GLY A 90 -19.33 2.13 -6.75
C GLY A 90 -18.63 2.82 -7.93
N ASP A 91 -19.38 3.57 -8.74
CA ASP A 91 -18.82 4.32 -9.87
C ASP A 91 -18.25 5.70 -9.49
N THR A 92 -18.39 6.12 -8.23
CA THR A 92 -17.80 7.38 -7.76
C THR A 92 -16.32 7.19 -7.50
N LYS A 93 -15.48 7.85 -8.29
CA LYS A 93 -14.02 7.76 -8.21
C LYS A 93 -13.40 8.97 -7.51
N GLU A 94 -12.32 8.74 -6.78
CA GLU A 94 -11.49 9.79 -6.18
C GLU A 94 -10.44 10.34 -7.17
N GLN A 95 -9.67 11.36 -6.75
CA GLN A 95 -8.55 11.95 -7.50
C GLN A 95 -8.94 12.39 -8.91
N GLY A 96 -10.18 12.87 -9.04
CA GLY A 96 -10.76 13.32 -10.30
C GLY A 96 -11.01 12.21 -11.31
N GLY A 97 -11.17 10.96 -10.86
CA GLY A 97 -11.50 9.81 -11.71
C GLY A 97 -10.36 9.25 -12.53
N ARG A 98 -9.12 9.57 -12.15
CA ARG A 98 -7.91 9.15 -12.84
C ARG A 98 -7.42 7.79 -12.34
N ASP A 99 -6.78 7.07 -13.23
CA ASP A 99 -5.98 5.90 -12.89
C ASP A 99 -4.68 6.39 -12.24
N MET A 100 -4.45 5.98 -11.00
CA MET A 100 -3.32 6.48 -10.21
C MET A 100 -2.25 5.41 -10.11
N ALA A 101 -1.00 5.85 -9.93
CA ALA A 101 0.10 4.95 -9.68
C ALA A 101 1.22 5.62 -8.89
N PHE A 102 1.97 4.83 -8.13
CA PHE A 102 3.22 5.24 -7.51
C PHE A 102 4.23 4.09 -7.50
N ASP A 103 5.50 4.43 -7.34
CA ASP A 103 6.57 3.44 -7.18
C ASP A 103 6.74 3.10 -5.69
N GLY A 104 6.31 1.91 -5.31
CA GLY A 104 6.41 1.41 -3.94
C GLY A 104 7.84 1.09 -3.50
N ASN A 105 8.80 1.02 -4.42
CA ASN A 105 10.23 0.91 -4.07
C ASN A 105 10.82 2.26 -3.69
N ALA A 106 10.34 3.35 -4.31
CA ALA A 106 10.75 4.71 -3.99
C ALA A 106 10.00 5.31 -2.78
N SER A 107 8.73 4.94 -2.58
CA SER A 107 7.93 5.42 -1.45
C SER A 107 7.05 4.30 -0.91
N LYS A 108 7.33 3.87 0.34
CA LYS A 108 6.57 2.81 1.00
C LYS A 108 5.19 3.29 1.45
N GLU A 109 5.00 4.59 1.61
CA GLU A 109 3.75 5.18 2.03
C GLU A 109 3.42 6.39 1.18
N ILE A 110 2.13 6.54 0.86
CA ILE A 110 1.58 7.74 0.24
C ILE A 110 0.33 8.21 0.97
N TRP A 111 0.01 9.48 0.83
CA TRP A 111 -1.15 10.12 1.44
C TRP A 111 -2.00 10.80 0.37
N VAL A 112 -3.32 10.60 0.46
CA VAL A 112 -4.32 11.12 -0.47
C VAL A 112 -5.40 11.85 0.32
N ASN A 113 -5.70 13.07 -0.09
CA ASN A 113 -6.82 13.85 0.42
C ASN A 113 -7.99 13.76 -0.56
N ASN A 114 -9.20 13.52 -0.08
CA ASN A 114 -10.39 13.52 -0.92
C ASN A 114 -10.58 14.88 -1.62
N GLY A 115 -10.96 14.83 -2.90
CA GLY A 115 -11.10 16.02 -3.74
C GLY A 115 -9.78 16.59 -4.26
N ASP A 116 -8.63 16.01 -3.88
CA ASP A 116 -7.31 16.39 -4.40
C ASP A 116 -6.82 15.37 -5.43
N ARG A 117 -6.24 15.85 -6.53
CA ARG A 117 -5.65 15.00 -7.58
C ARG A 117 -4.22 14.59 -7.26
N LYS A 118 -3.58 15.20 -6.26
CA LYS A 118 -2.17 14.97 -5.92
C LYS A 118 -1.99 13.73 -5.03
N ILE A 119 -0.87 13.04 -5.24
CA ILE A 119 -0.30 12.07 -4.30
C ILE A 119 0.76 12.81 -3.47
N TYR A 120 0.73 12.62 -2.16
CA TYR A 120 1.75 13.12 -1.24
C TYR A 120 2.60 11.95 -0.74
N THR A 121 3.92 12.15 -0.63
CA THR A 121 4.87 11.15 -0.12
C THR A 121 5.31 11.44 1.31
N SER A 122 4.62 12.37 1.98
CA SER A 122 4.78 12.64 3.41
C SER A 122 3.43 13.02 4.03
N LEU A 123 3.21 12.60 5.29
CA LEU A 123 2.04 13.00 6.06
C LEU A 123 1.96 14.52 6.23
N ALA A 124 3.09 15.16 6.50
CA ALA A 124 3.17 16.60 6.75
C ALA A 124 2.71 17.42 5.52
N ASP A 125 3.14 17.04 4.31
CA ASP A 125 2.72 17.75 3.10
C ASP A 125 1.24 17.53 2.80
N ALA A 126 0.71 16.33 3.05
CA ALA A 126 -0.71 16.05 2.90
C ALA A 126 -1.57 16.84 3.89
N GLN A 127 -1.13 16.93 5.15
CA GLN A 127 -1.79 17.74 6.18
C GLN A 127 -1.73 19.23 5.85
N LYS A 128 -0.56 19.73 5.40
CA LYS A 128 -0.42 21.11 4.94
C LYS A 128 -1.37 21.39 3.78
N ALA A 129 -1.43 20.52 2.78
CA ALA A 129 -2.34 20.70 1.65
C ALA A 129 -3.81 20.67 2.06
N ARG A 130 -4.18 19.84 3.04
CA ARG A 130 -5.52 19.84 3.63
C ARG A 130 -5.80 21.14 4.39
N ALA A 131 -4.83 21.69 5.10
CA ALA A 131 -4.98 22.96 5.80
C ALA A 131 -5.11 24.14 4.81
N ASP A 132 -4.37 24.12 3.70
CA ASP A 132 -4.45 25.12 2.63
C ASP A 132 -5.78 25.05 1.85
N LYS A 133 -6.45 23.89 1.85
CA LYS A 133 -7.78 23.65 1.26
C LYS A 133 -8.69 22.93 2.27
N PRO A 134 -9.17 23.67 3.29
CA PRO A 134 -9.91 23.09 4.39
C PRO A 134 -11.20 22.44 3.90
N CYS A 135 -11.66 21.46 4.68
CA CYS A 135 -12.95 20.87 4.46
C CYS A 135 -14.06 21.91 4.61
N PRO A 136 -15.10 21.86 3.76
CA PRO A 136 -16.26 22.74 3.89
C PRO A 136 -17.01 22.51 5.20
#